data_AF-A0A523Y432-F1
#
_entry.id   AF-A0A523Y432-F1
#
_cell.length_a   1.000
_cell.length_b   1.000
_cell.length_c   1.000
_cell.angle_alpha   90.00
_cell.angle_beta   90.00
_cell.angle_gamma   90.00
#
_symmetry.space_group_name_H-M   'P 1'
#
loop_
_entity.id
_entity.type
_entity.pdbx_description
1 polymer ?
#
loop_
_entity_poly.entity_id
_entity_poly.type
_entity_poly.pdbx_seq_one_letter_code
_entity_poly.pdbx_strand_id
1 'polypeptide(L)'
;MWITNDIYDKKLKEYKEKQHDLLIQMEGHSKADENFYLTASKVLDLASRALEIFESSEVTEKRTLLNFLLQNPVLSGRNLLFKLKSPFDVIAQCGKTQDWLPLLDTFRTFCWNRIRQELMNLERMNPVFAALWIDQECNSLVN
;
A
#
# COMPACT_ATOMS: atom_id res chain seq x y z
N MET A 1 -9.70 -4.37 49.39
CA MET A 1 -10.69 -5.03 48.52
C MET A 1 -9.93 -6.04 47.68
N TRP A 2 -10.12 -7.33 47.91
CA TRP A 2 -9.44 -8.40 47.18
C TRP A 2 -10.21 -8.64 45.88
N ILE A 3 -9.49 -8.77 44.77
CA ILE A 3 -10.10 -9.20 43.51
C ILE A 3 -10.60 -10.63 43.73
N THR A 4 -11.91 -10.82 43.64
CA THR A 4 -12.55 -12.14 43.74
C THR A 4 -12.14 -12.98 42.52
N ASN A 5 -11.87 -14.28 42.72
CA ASN A 5 -11.35 -15.19 41.69
C ASN A 5 -12.21 -15.17 40.39
N ASP A 6 -13.52 -15.04 40.54
CA ASP A 6 -14.48 -14.90 39.44
C ASP A 6 -14.23 -13.69 38.51
N ILE A 7 -13.83 -12.54 39.08
CA ILE A 7 -13.50 -11.34 38.30
C ILE A 7 -12.20 -11.55 37.51
N TYR A 8 -11.24 -12.27 38.10
CA TYR A 8 -9.97 -12.59 37.46
C TYR A 8 -10.17 -13.52 36.26
N ASP A 9 -10.91 -14.62 36.44
CA ASP A 9 -11.17 -15.59 35.38
C ASP A 9 -11.96 -14.98 34.21
N LYS A 10 -12.95 -14.14 34.51
CA LYS A 10 -13.71 -13.42 33.49
C LYS A 10 -12.80 -12.49 32.67
N LYS A 11 -11.93 -11.73 33.33
CA LYS A 11 -11.00 -10.84 32.64
C LYS A 11 -9.96 -11.60 31.83
N LEU A 12 -9.46 -12.72 32.36
CA LEU A 12 -8.54 -13.59 31.64
C LEU A 12 -9.15 -14.12 30.34
N LYS A 13 -10.42 -14.52 30.37
CA LYS A 13 -11.15 -14.96 29.18
C LYS A 13 -11.32 -13.82 28.17
N GLU A 14 -11.78 -12.65 28.62
CA GLU A 14 -11.92 -11.44 27.76
C GLU A 14 -10.59 -11.07 27.07
N TYR A 15 -9.46 -11.15 27.77
CA TYR A 15 -8.16 -10.83 27.19
C TYR A 15 -7.68 -11.89 26.19
N LYS A 16 -7.94 -13.18 26.43
CA LYS A 16 -7.60 -14.24 25.47
C LYS A 16 -8.43 -14.15 24.19
N GLU A 17 -9.72 -13.82 24.30
CA GLU A 17 -10.58 -13.59 23.13
C GLU A 17 -10.06 -12.42 22.30
N LYS A 18 -9.74 -11.28 22.94
CA LYS A 18 -9.12 -10.14 22.24
C LYS A 18 -7.78 -10.48 21.60
N GLN A 19 -6.95 -11.27 22.28
CA GLN A 19 -5.68 -11.72 21.72
C GLN A 19 -5.91 -12.57 20.47
N HIS A 20 -6.90 -13.45 20.49
CA HIS A 20 -7.25 -14.27 19.33
C HIS A 20 -7.76 -13.42 18.15
N ASP A 21 -8.66 -12.46 18.41
CA ASP A 21 -9.17 -11.56 17.38
C ASP A 21 -8.07 -10.72 16.73
N LEU A 22 -7.12 -10.22 17.55
CA LEU A 22 -5.97 -9.48 17.04
C LEU A 22 -5.07 -10.36 16.17
N LEU A 23 -4.83 -11.61 16.55
CA LEU A 23 -4.04 -12.54 15.73
C LEU A 23 -4.69 -12.81 14.37
N ILE A 24 -6.02 -12.97 14.33
CA ILE A 24 -6.75 -13.14 13.06
C ILE A 24 -6.62 -11.89 12.18
N GLN A 25 -6.74 -10.70 12.76
CA GLN A 25 -6.57 -9.45 12.03
C GLN A 25 -5.14 -9.31 11.50
N MET A 26 -4.13 -9.64 12.31
CA MET A 26 -2.72 -9.63 11.89
C MET A 26 -2.47 -10.59 10.74
N GLU A 27 -2.98 -11.81 10.81
CA GLU A 27 -2.86 -12.80 9.73
C GLU A 27 -3.56 -12.31 8.45
N GLY A 28 -4.75 -11.73 8.58
CA GLY A 28 -5.49 -11.12 7.47
C GLY A 28 -4.70 -9.99 6.80
N HIS A 29 -4.08 -9.12 7.59
CA HIS A 29 -3.23 -8.04 7.08
C HIS A 29 -1.94 -8.57 6.42
N SER A 30 -1.27 -9.54 7.03
CA SER A 30 -0.06 -10.16 6.46
C SER A 30 -0.35 -10.79 5.10
N LYS A 31 -1.45 -11.54 4.98
CA LYS A 31 -1.87 -12.14 3.72
C LYS A 31 -2.28 -11.11 2.67
N ALA A 32 -2.92 -10.02 3.10
CA ALA A 32 -3.28 -8.93 2.20
C ALA A 32 -2.03 -8.20 1.67
N ASP A 33 -1.02 -8.03 2.52
CA ASP A 33 0.25 -7.39 2.18
C ASP A 33 1.04 -8.21 1.14
N GLU A 34 1.19 -9.52 1.37
CA GLU A 34 1.80 -10.44 0.39
C GLU A 34 1.09 -10.39 -0.98
N ASN A 35 -0.24 -10.47 -0.97
CA ASN A 35 -1.04 -10.38 -2.20
C ASN A 35 -0.89 -9.02 -2.89
N PHE A 36 -0.75 -7.94 -2.12
CA PHE A 36 -0.54 -6.61 -2.67
C PHE A 36 0.80 -6.52 -3.41
N TYR A 37 1.90 -6.98 -2.81
CA TYR A 37 3.21 -6.97 -3.49
C TYR A 37 3.23 -7.81 -4.76
N LEU A 38 2.62 -9.00 -4.72
CA LEU A 38 2.48 -9.85 -5.91
C LEU A 38 1.69 -9.14 -7.02
N THR A 39 0.60 -8.49 -6.66
CA THR A 39 -0.24 -7.75 -7.60
C THR A 39 0.49 -6.52 -8.15
N ALA A 40 1.15 -5.76 -7.30
CA ALA A 40 1.91 -4.57 -7.68
C ALA A 40 3.05 -4.92 -8.63
N SER A 41 3.81 -5.99 -8.33
CA SER A 41 4.86 -6.51 -9.20
C SER A 41 4.30 -6.88 -10.58
N LYS A 42 3.18 -7.61 -10.61
CA LYS A 42 2.53 -8.00 -11.87
C LYS A 42 2.00 -6.82 -12.68
N VAL A 43 1.44 -5.80 -12.00
CA VAL A 43 0.99 -4.55 -12.65
C VAL A 43 2.18 -3.79 -13.22
N LEU A 44 3.30 -3.73 -12.49
CA LEU A 44 4.51 -3.07 -12.95
C LEU A 44 5.13 -3.79 -14.15
N ASP A 45 5.20 -5.13 -14.12
CA ASP A 45 5.67 -5.96 -15.23
C ASP A 45 4.78 -5.86 -16.47
N LEU A 46 3.48 -5.61 -16.28
CA LEU A 46 2.56 -5.34 -17.36
C LEU A 46 2.79 -3.93 -17.93
N ALA A 47 2.95 -2.94 -17.06
CA ALA A 47 3.20 -1.56 -17.46
C ALA A 47 4.55 -1.40 -18.19
N SER A 48 5.59 -2.12 -17.76
CA SER A 48 6.92 -2.08 -18.40
C SER A 48 6.90 -2.63 -19.82
N ARG A 49 6.06 -3.62 -20.10
CA ARG A 49 5.85 -4.22 -21.42
C ARG A 49 4.61 -3.70 -22.16
N ALA A 50 3.97 -2.65 -21.66
CA ALA A 50 2.71 -2.15 -22.20
C ALA A 50 2.84 -1.76 -23.68
N LEU A 51 3.98 -1.20 -24.09
CA LEU A 51 4.23 -0.83 -25.49
C LEU A 51 4.33 -2.07 -26.40
N GLU A 52 5.09 -3.08 -25.99
CA GLU A 52 5.26 -4.34 -26.72
C GLU A 52 3.92 -5.09 -26.89
N ILE A 53 3.14 -5.15 -25.80
CA ILE A 53 1.80 -5.75 -25.81
C ILE A 53 0.89 -4.95 -26.74
N PHE A 54 0.94 -3.61 -26.66
CA PHE A 54 0.15 -2.76 -27.53
C PHE A 54 0.52 -2.97 -29.00
N GLU A 55 1.79 -3.11 -29.37
CA GLU A 55 2.22 -3.31 -30.75
C GLU A 55 1.81 -4.68 -31.31
N SER A 56 1.91 -5.73 -30.49
CA SER A 56 1.53 -7.10 -30.86
C SER A 56 0.03 -7.39 -30.85
N SER A 57 -0.78 -6.58 -30.15
CA SER A 57 -2.24 -6.74 -30.09
C SER A 57 -2.96 -6.50 -31.42
N GLU A 58 -4.15 -7.11 -31.54
CA GLU A 58 -5.04 -6.91 -32.68
C GLU A 58 -5.59 -5.47 -32.75
N VAL A 59 -6.02 -5.05 -33.94
CA VAL A 59 -6.52 -3.68 -34.20
C VAL A 59 -7.75 -3.35 -33.34
N THR A 60 -8.61 -4.34 -33.08
CA THR A 60 -9.79 -4.25 -32.20
C THR A 60 -9.41 -3.95 -30.76
N GLU A 61 -8.42 -4.66 -30.22
CA GLU A 61 -7.89 -4.46 -28.86
C GLU A 61 -7.21 -3.10 -28.73
N LYS A 62 -6.37 -2.73 -29.70
CA LYS A 62 -5.74 -1.40 -29.79
C LYS A 62 -6.78 -0.29 -29.73
N ARG A 63 -7.84 -0.41 -30.52
CA ARG A 63 -8.93 0.57 -30.55
C ARG A 63 -9.68 0.63 -29.21
N THR A 64 -9.88 -0.51 -28.57
CA THR A 64 -10.51 -0.60 -27.25
C THR A 64 -9.67 0.09 -26.18
N LEU A 65 -8.35 -0.16 -26.17
CA LEU A 65 -7.42 0.51 -25.26
C LEU A 65 -7.39 2.02 -25.49
N LEU A 66 -7.32 2.47 -26.74
CA LEU A 66 -7.36 3.90 -27.05
C LEU A 66 -8.68 4.55 -26.64
N ASN A 67 -9.82 3.88 -26.84
CA ASN A 67 -11.11 4.37 -26.37
C ASN A 67 -11.20 4.42 -24.84
N PHE A 68 -10.48 3.54 -24.14
CA PHE A 68 -10.40 3.54 -22.69
C PHE A 68 -9.56 4.71 -22.17
N LEU A 69 -8.43 5.01 -22.81
CA LEU A 69 -7.52 6.08 -22.38
C LEU A 69 -7.95 7.48 -22.84
N LEU A 70 -8.46 7.60 -24.07
CA LEU A 70 -8.66 8.88 -24.74
C LEU A 70 -10.13 9.32 -24.70
N GLN A 71 -10.33 10.62 -24.52
CA GLN A 71 -11.61 11.30 -24.68
C GLN A 71 -11.65 11.93 -26.08
N ASN A 72 -12.57 11.46 -26.93
CA ASN A 72 -12.86 11.98 -28.26
C ASN A 72 -11.62 12.24 -29.14
N PRO A 73 -10.84 11.21 -29.50
CA PRO A 73 -9.71 11.38 -30.41
C PRO A 73 -10.19 11.80 -31.80
N VAL A 74 -9.72 12.96 -32.29
CA VAL A 74 -10.04 13.50 -33.62
C VAL A 74 -8.76 13.56 -34.45
N LEU A 75 -8.82 13.04 -35.68
CA LEU A 75 -7.73 13.14 -36.64
C LEU A 75 -7.86 14.45 -37.43
N SER A 76 -6.93 15.39 -37.21
CA SER A 76 -6.87 16.64 -37.95
C SER A 76 -5.68 16.61 -38.91
N GLY A 77 -5.92 16.14 -40.14
CA GLY A 77 -4.88 15.97 -41.16
C GLY A 77 -3.89 14.86 -40.76
N ARG A 78 -2.62 15.24 -40.49
CA ARG A 78 -1.58 14.31 -40.00
C ARG A 78 -1.45 14.26 -38.47
N ASN A 79 -2.16 15.13 -37.75
CA ASN A 79 -2.04 15.26 -36.30
C ASN A 79 -3.24 14.64 -35.60
N LEU A 80 -2.99 13.85 -34.56
CA LEU A 80 -4.03 13.32 -33.68
C LEU A 80 -4.28 14.29 -32.53
N LEU A 81 -5.47 14.87 -32.47
CA LEU A 81 -5.93 15.71 -31.36
C LEU A 81 -6.70 14.83 -30.38
N PHE A 82 -6.18 14.69 -29.17
CA PHE A 82 -6.83 13.90 -28.12
C PHE A 82 -6.69 14.56 -26.76
N LYS A 83 -7.61 14.23 -25.87
CA LYS A 83 -7.46 14.46 -24.42
C LYS A 83 -7.45 13.11 -23.72
N LEU A 84 -6.69 13.00 -22.64
CA LEU A 84 -6.75 11.82 -21.77
C LEU A 84 -8.01 11.90 -20.90
N LYS A 85 -8.62 10.75 -20.62
CA LYS A 85 -9.70 10.64 -19.63
C LYS A 85 -9.13 10.69 -18.22
N SER A 86 -9.92 11.20 -17.28
CA SER A 86 -9.62 11.07 -15.85
C SER A 86 -9.75 9.60 -15.41
N PRO A 87 -8.79 9.06 -14.61
CA PRO A 87 -7.70 9.76 -13.92
C PRO A 87 -6.34 9.79 -14.68
N PHE A 88 -6.26 9.28 -15.91
CA PHE A 88 -5.01 9.16 -16.67
C PHE A 88 -4.38 10.51 -17.02
N ASP A 89 -5.20 11.55 -17.19
CA ASP A 89 -4.74 12.91 -17.41
C ASP A 89 -3.96 13.47 -16.22
N VAL A 90 -4.44 13.25 -14.99
CA VAL A 90 -3.79 13.67 -13.75
C VAL A 90 -2.49 12.90 -13.58
N ILE A 91 -2.49 11.58 -13.78
CA ILE A 91 -1.28 10.74 -13.67
C ILE A 91 -0.21 11.23 -14.65
N ALA A 92 -0.58 11.51 -15.90
CA ALA A 92 0.34 12.02 -16.91
C ALA A 92 0.86 13.43 -16.59
N GLN A 93 0.06 14.28 -15.94
CA GLN A 93 0.48 15.60 -15.48
C GLN A 93 1.44 15.50 -14.30
N CYS A 94 1.14 14.67 -13.30
CA CYS A 94 2.01 14.42 -12.15
C CYS A 94 3.41 13.97 -12.58
N GLY A 95 3.50 13.08 -13.57
CA GLY A 95 4.78 12.65 -14.13
C GLY A 95 5.61 13.79 -14.76
N LYS A 96 4.95 14.81 -15.32
CA LYS A 96 5.62 15.97 -15.93
C LYS A 96 6.09 16.99 -14.89
N THR A 97 5.27 17.28 -13.89
CA THR A 97 5.58 18.32 -12.89
C THR A 97 6.51 17.84 -11.79
N GLN A 98 6.73 16.53 -11.68
CA GLN A 98 7.47 15.90 -10.59
C GLN A 98 6.86 16.10 -9.18
N ASP A 99 5.61 16.59 -9.11
CA ASP A 99 4.86 16.82 -7.86
C ASP A 99 4.40 15.53 -7.14
N TRP A 100 4.87 14.37 -7.58
CA TRP A 100 4.61 13.08 -6.92
C TRP A 100 5.47 12.90 -5.65
N LEU A 101 6.62 13.56 -5.58
CA LEU A 101 7.58 13.44 -4.48
C LEU A 101 7.04 13.90 -3.11
N PRO A 102 6.33 15.05 -2.97
CA PRO A 102 5.81 15.49 -1.68
C PRO A 102 4.81 14.52 -1.05
N LEU A 103 4.01 13.80 -1.87
CA LEU A 103 3.05 12.83 -1.36
C LEU A 103 3.78 11.58 -0.84
N LEU A 104 4.76 11.07 -1.59
CA LEU A 104 5.60 9.94 -1.17
C LEU A 104 6.38 10.28 0.10
N ASP A 105 6.98 11.48 0.18
CA ASP A 105 7.70 11.94 1.36
C ASP A 105 6.75 12.12 2.55
N THR A 106 5.53 12.62 2.35
CA THR A 106 4.51 12.70 3.40
C THR A 106 4.15 11.30 3.92
N PHE A 107 3.89 10.33 3.05
CA PHE A 107 3.61 8.95 3.48
C PHE A 107 4.81 8.30 4.19
N ARG A 108 6.04 8.54 3.72
CA ARG A 108 7.28 7.99 4.30
C ARG A 108 7.64 8.63 5.65
N THR A 109 7.39 9.93 5.85
CA THR A 109 7.84 10.66 7.05
C THR A 109 6.74 10.93 8.08
N PHE A 110 5.49 11.11 7.68
CA PHE A 110 4.41 11.52 8.59
C PHE A 110 3.94 10.37 9.50
N CYS A 111 3.78 9.17 8.95
CA CYS A 111 3.35 8.01 9.73
C CYS A 111 4.48 7.45 10.60
N TRP A 112 5.72 7.43 10.11
CA TRP A 112 6.79 6.74 10.83
C TRP A 112 7.22 7.49 12.10
N ASN A 113 7.31 8.81 12.05
CA ASN A 113 7.70 9.59 13.23
C ASN A 113 6.66 9.49 14.35
N ARG A 114 5.37 9.48 14.01
CA ARG A 114 4.29 9.37 14.99
C ARG A 114 4.21 7.97 15.59
N ILE A 115 4.25 6.92 14.75
CA ILE A 115 4.25 5.53 15.23
C ILE A 115 5.51 5.27 16.08
N ARG A 116 6.68 5.78 15.67
CA ARG A 116 7.93 5.69 16.45
C ARG A 116 7.81 6.36 17.82
N GLN A 117 7.19 7.53 17.91
CA GLN A 117 6.96 8.20 19.20
C GLN A 117 5.98 7.43 20.08
N GLU A 118 4.91 6.87 19.50
CA GLU A 118 3.96 6.03 20.21
C GLU A 118 4.60 4.73 20.73
N LEU A 119 5.46 4.08 19.92
CA LEU A 119 6.22 2.88 20.30
C LEU A 119 7.27 3.17 21.39
N MET A 120 8.02 4.28 21.27
CA MET A 120 8.98 4.69 22.32
C MET A 120 8.29 4.99 23.65
N ASN A 121 7.06 5.50 23.63
CA ASN A 121 6.27 5.73 24.84
C ASN A 121 5.77 4.43 25.47
N LEU A 122 5.50 3.39 24.68
CA LEU A 122 5.11 2.05 25.14
C LEU A 122 6.30 1.28 25.73
N GLU A 123 7.51 1.41 25.17
CA GLU A 123 8.74 0.79 25.70
C GLU A 123 9.12 1.32 27.09
N ARG A 124 8.85 2.61 27.38
CA ARG A 124 9.03 3.18 28.73
C ARG A 124 8.09 2.57 29.78
N MET A 125 7.00 1.94 29.36
CA MET A 125 6.02 1.31 30.26
C MET A 125 6.28 -0.18 30.52
N ASN A 126 7.10 -0.86 29.71
CA ASN A 126 7.42 -2.29 29.93
C ASN A 126 8.84 -2.65 29.43
N PRO A 127 9.86 -2.66 30.31
CA PRO A 127 11.26 -2.82 29.93
C PRO A 127 11.66 -4.24 29.50
N VAL A 128 10.76 -5.23 29.59
CA VAL A 128 11.07 -6.64 29.26
C VAL A 128 10.90 -6.93 27.76
N PHE A 129 10.07 -6.15 27.05
CA PHE A 129 9.79 -6.38 25.62
C PHE A 129 10.70 -5.59 24.66
N ALA A 130 11.28 -4.47 25.10
CA ALA A 130 12.03 -3.55 24.25
C ALA A 130 13.36 -4.12 23.71
N ALA A 131 14.01 -5.02 24.45
CA ALA A 131 15.34 -5.52 24.10
C ALA A 131 15.34 -6.61 22.99
N LEU A 132 14.20 -7.25 22.72
CA LEU A 132 14.10 -8.35 21.74
C LEU A 132 13.57 -7.90 20.37
N TRP A 133 12.86 -6.76 20.31
CA TRP A 133 12.15 -6.35 19.09
C TRP A 133 12.99 -5.44 18.18
N ILE A 134 13.86 -4.61 18.75
CA ILE A 134 14.69 -3.63 17.98
C ILE A 134 15.76 -4.31 17.12
N ASP A 135 16.34 -5.44 17.56
CA ASP A 135 17.40 -6.12 16.81
C ASP A 135 16.90 -6.93 15.60
N GLN A 136 15.63 -7.35 15.60
CA GLN A 136 15.11 -8.29 14.61
C GLN A 136 14.48 -7.60 13.39
N GLU A 137 13.89 -6.41 13.56
CA GLU A 137 13.25 -5.66 12.46
C GLU A 137 14.21 -4.70 11.73
N CYS A 138 15.24 -4.16 12.39
CA CYS A 138 16.19 -3.26 11.73
C CYS A 138 17.17 -3.98 10.78
N ASN A 139 17.44 -5.28 11.00
CA ASN A 139 18.35 -6.06 10.15
C ASN A 139 17.68 -6.71 8.93
N SER A 140 16.34 -6.80 8.86
CA SER A 140 15.63 -7.37 7.70
C SER A 140 15.33 -6.32 6.60
N LEU A 141 15.49 -5.04 6.90
CA LEU A 141 15.27 -3.93 5.95
C LEU A 141 16.58 -3.37 5.35
N VAL A 142 17.74 -3.98 5.68
CA VAL A 142 19.07 -3.57 5.20
C VAL A 142 19.76 -4.66 4.36
N ASN A 143 19.12 -5.80 4.10
CA ASN A 143 19.57 -6.80 3.12
C ASN A 143 18.50 -7.11 2.08
#